data_AF-A0A2C8FBH2-F1
#
_entry.id   AF-A0A2C8FBH2-F1
#
_cell.length_a   1.000
_cell.length_b   1.000
_cell.length_c   1.000
_cell.angle_alpha   90.00
_cell.angle_beta   90.00
_cell.angle_gamma   90.00
#
_symmetry.space_group_name_H-M   'P 1'
#
loop_
_entity.id
_entity.type
_entity.pdbx_description
1 polymer ?
#
loop_
_entity_poly.entity_id
_entity_poly.type
_entity_poly.pdbx_seq_one_letter_code
_entity_poly.pdbx_strand_id
1 'polypeptide(L)'
;MSESHNNDSVLEVFTLGLKTWVAEIKWLGKSILTRFEISRLEKELEQEYGNLGRIAEAPRGRKAEKEMSLRQIDFLKEEIETLKDELIRDREERMSKLREQQS
;
A
#
# COMPACT_ATOMS: atom_id res chain seq x y z
N MET A 1 5.61 -30.97 43.19
CA MET A 1 6.29 -31.03 41.87
C MET A 1 5.24 -30.66 40.83
N SER A 2 5.00 -29.36 40.68
CA SER A 2 3.83 -28.81 39.95
C SER A 2 4.09 -27.44 39.30
N GLU A 3 5.33 -26.93 39.33
CA GLU A 3 5.67 -25.61 38.78
C GLU A 3 6.04 -25.64 37.29
N SER A 4 6.50 -26.77 36.73
CA SER A 4 6.96 -26.81 35.34
C SER A 4 5.82 -26.70 34.31
N HIS A 5 4.68 -27.34 34.55
CA HIS A 5 3.55 -27.33 33.61
C HIS A 5 2.91 -25.94 33.42
N ASN A 6 2.94 -25.10 34.44
CA ASN A 6 2.40 -23.74 34.35
C ASN A 6 3.35 -22.78 33.60
N ASN A 7 4.66 -22.92 33.80
CA ASN A 7 5.64 -22.06 33.13
C ASN A 7 5.68 -22.32 31.62
N ASP A 8 5.60 -23.58 31.18
CA ASP A 8 5.57 -23.91 29.75
C ASP A 8 4.33 -23.32 29.06
N SER A 9 3.15 -23.40 29.71
CA SER A 9 1.91 -22.81 29.22
C SER A 9 1.97 -21.27 29.12
N VAL A 10 2.55 -20.60 30.12
CA VAL A 10 2.68 -19.13 30.12
C VAL A 10 3.66 -18.66 29.04
N LEU A 11 4.77 -19.37 28.85
CA LEU A 11 5.74 -19.07 27.79
C LEU A 11 5.16 -19.35 26.40
N GLU A 12 4.37 -20.40 26.23
CA GLU A 12 3.64 -20.68 24.98
C GLU A 12 2.64 -19.58 24.63
N VAL A 13 1.83 -19.13 25.60
CA VAL A 13 0.89 -18.02 25.41
C VAL A 13 1.62 -16.71 25.07
N PHE A 14 2.72 -16.42 25.77
CA PHE A 14 3.52 -15.23 25.50
C PHE A 14 4.16 -15.26 24.11
N THR A 15 4.76 -16.39 23.71
CA THR A 15 5.37 -16.53 22.39
C THR A 15 4.34 -16.48 21.26
N LEU A 16 3.13 -17.01 21.48
CA LEU A 16 2.01 -16.85 20.56
C LEU A 16 1.61 -15.39 20.39
N GLY A 17 1.44 -14.65 21.50
CA GLY A 17 1.12 -13.23 21.48
C GLY A 17 2.18 -12.40 20.75
N LEU A 18 3.46 -12.69 21.00
CA LEU A 18 4.58 -12.00 20.34
C LEU A 18 4.61 -12.27 18.83
N LYS A 19 4.37 -13.52 18.39
CA LYS A 19 4.30 -13.86 16.95
C LYS A 19 3.20 -13.09 16.24
N THR A 20 2.01 -13.02 16.86
CA THR A 20 0.88 -12.25 16.33
C THR A 20 1.22 -10.76 16.23
N TRP A 21 1.81 -10.19 17.27
CA TRP A 21 2.21 -8.79 17.29
C TRP A 21 3.24 -8.44 16.20
N VAL A 22 4.26 -9.29 15.99
CA VAL A 22 5.24 -9.10 14.91
C VAL A 22 4.59 -9.16 13.53
N ALA A 23 3.63 -10.07 13.33
CA ALA A 23 2.89 -10.16 12.08
C ALA A 23 2.06 -8.89 11.81
N GLU A 24 1.43 -8.31 12.85
CA GLU A 24 0.71 -7.03 12.73
C GLU A 24 1.63 -5.88 12.35
N ILE A 25 2.80 -5.76 12.99
CA ILE A 25 3.76 -4.71 12.68
C ILE A 25 4.25 -4.80 11.23
N LYS A 26 4.54 -6.00 10.74
CA LYS A 26 4.95 -6.19 9.34
C LYS A 26 3.88 -5.70 8.38
N TRP A 27 2.62 -6.03 8.65
CA TRP A 27 1.50 -5.60 7.83
C TRP A 27 1.27 -4.08 7.87
N LEU A 28 1.35 -3.47 9.05
CA LEU A 28 1.28 -2.02 9.20
C LEU A 28 2.42 -1.33 8.42
N GLY A 29 3.62 -1.88 8.51
CA GLY A 29 4.78 -1.42 7.74
C GLY A 29 4.53 -1.45 6.23
N LYS A 30 4.06 -2.59 5.70
CA LYS A 30 3.67 -2.72 4.27
C LYS A 30 2.62 -1.66 3.89
N SER A 31 1.56 -1.53 4.70
CA SER A 31 0.47 -0.58 4.45
C SER A 31 0.94 0.86 4.41
N ILE A 32 1.88 1.24 5.30
CA ILE A 32 2.48 2.57 5.33
C ILE A 32 3.31 2.79 4.06
N LEU A 33 4.18 1.84 3.70
CA LEU A 33 5.01 1.93 2.49
C LEU A 33 4.16 2.09 1.22
N THR A 34 3.10 1.29 1.06
CA THR A 34 2.17 1.42 -0.07
C THR A 34 1.49 2.78 -0.12
N ARG A 35 1.11 3.37 1.03
CA ARG A 35 0.55 4.73 1.08
C ARG A 35 1.58 5.80 0.69
N PHE A 36 2.84 5.62 1.08
CA PHE A 36 3.92 6.50 0.64
C PHE A 36 4.16 6.41 -0.87
N GLU A 37 4.12 5.19 -1.43
CA GLU A 37 4.20 4.94 -2.87
C GLU A 37 3.09 5.68 -3.62
N ILE A 38 1.83 5.53 -3.18
CA ILE A 38 0.68 6.24 -3.75
C ILE A 38 0.90 7.76 -3.70
N SER A 39 1.32 8.29 -2.55
CA SER A 39 1.58 9.74 -2.41
C SER A 39 2.70 10.23 -3.33
N ARG A 40 3.73 9.41 -3.58
CA ARG A 40 4.78 9.71 -4.55
C ARG A 40 4.23 9.75 -5.97
N LEU A 41 3.43 8.76 -6.36
CA LEU A 41 2.82 8.69 -7.69
C LEU A 41 1.81 9.82 -7.92
N GLU A 42 1.03 10.20 -6.91
CA GLU A 42 0.11 11.34 -6.98
C GLU A 42 0.86 12.66 -7.25
N LYS A 43 2.03 12.85 -6.61
CA LYS A 43 2.90 14.00 -6.89
C LYS A 43 3.48 13.97 -8.30
N GLU A 44 3.87 12.80 -8.78
CA GLU A 44 4.37 12.61 -10.15
C GLU A 44 3.28 12.90 -11.19
N LEU A 45 2.05 12.47 -10.91
CA LEU A 45 0.87 12.76 -11.74
C LEU A 45 0.58 14.26 -11.83
N GLU A 46 0.65 14.97 -10.70
CA GLU A 46 0.50 16.43 -10.67
C GLU A 46 1.58 17.13 -11.52
N GLN A 47 2.82 16.66 -11.44
CA GLN A 47 3.92 17.18 -12.26
C GLN A 47 3.68 16.93 -13.75
N GLU A 48 3.20 15.75 -14.13
CA GLU A 48 2.89 15.44 -15.53
C GLU A 48 1.74 16.29 -16.08
N TYR A 49 0.71 16.57 -15.29
CA TYR A 49 -0.31 17.54 -15.69
C TYR A 49 0.29 18.95 -15.92
N GLY A 50 1.20 19.38 -15.06
CA GLY A 50 1.94 20.64 -15.25
C GLY A 50 2.81 20.63 -16.51
N ASN A 51 3.45 19.51 -16.83
CA ASN A 51 4.22 19.32 -18.07
C ASN A 51 3.31 19.43 -19.29
N LEU A 52 2.18 18.72 -19.27
CA LEU A 52 1.19 18.71 -20.34
C LEU A 52 0.63 20.11 -20.60
N GLY A 53 0.32 20.88 -19.55
CA GLY A 53 -0.12 22.27 -19.65
C GLY A 53 0.91 23.15 -20.36
N ARG A 54 2.18 23.08 -19.96
CA ARG A 54 3.28 23.81 -20.60
C ARG A 54 3.49 23.41 -22.07
N ILE A 55 3.31 22.13 -22.39
CA ILE A 55 3.38 21.63 -23.78
C ILE A 55 2.22 22.19 -24.61
N ALA A 56 1.02 22.31 -24.03
CA ALA A 56 -0.15 22.84 -24.72
C ALA A 56 -0.05 24.34 -25.01
N GLU A 57 0.65 25.10 -24.18
CA GLU A 57 0.92 26.54 -24.39
C GLU A 57 2.01 26.81 -25.45
N ALA A 58 2.80 25.80 -25.84
CA ALA A 58 3.92 25.98 -26.76
C ALA A 58 3.45 26.21 -28.22
N PRO A 59 4.00 27.22 -28.94
CA PRO A 59 3.42 27.72 -30.19
C PRO A 59 3.52 26.82 -31.43
N ARG A 60 4.19 25.66 -31.41
CA ARG A 60 4.10 24.54 -32.40
C ARG A 60 5.14 23.43 -32.10
N GLY A 61 4.87 22.19 -32.54
CA GLY A 61 5.90 21.15 -32.76
C GLY A 61 6.05 20.05 -31.71
N ARG A 62 5.30 20.05 -30.61
CA ARG A 62 5.50 19.11 -29.48
C ARG A 62 4.49 17.95 -29.41
N LYS A 63 4.03 17.45 -30.56
CA LYS A 63 3.01 16.38 -30.61
C LYS A 63 3.49 15.10 -29.94
N ALA A 64 4.74 14.70 -30.17
CA ALA A 64 5.32 13.49 -29.57
C ALA A 64 5.44 13.62 -28.04
N GLU A 65 5.89 14.78 -27.55
CA GLU A 65 5.98 15.05 -26.11
C GLU A 65 4.61 15.06 -25.44
N LYS A 66 3.60 15.64 -26.10
CA LYS A 66 2.21 15.61 -25.64
C LYS A 66 1.70 14.17 -25.51
N GLU A 67 1.93 13.35 -26.54
CA GLU A 67 1.49 11.96 -26.54
C GLU A 67 2.20 11.12 -25.48
N MET A 68 3.49 11.38 -25.23
CA MET A 68 4.25 10.74 -24.16
C MET A 68 3.70 11.12 -22.78
N SER A 69 3.49 12.41 -22.52
CA SER A 69 2.96 12.88 -21.23
C SER A 69 1.55 12.35 -20.96
N LEU A 70 0.70 12.26 -22.00
CA LEU A 70 -0.61 11.61 -21.88
C LEU A 70 -0.50 10.13 -21.48
N ARG A 71 0.40 9.36 -22.11
CA ARG A 71 0.65 7.95 -21.75
C ARG A 71 1.16 7.80 -20.32
N GLN A 72 2.03 8.70 -19.87
CA GLN A 72 2.51 8.70 -18.49
C GLN A 72 1.39 8.99 -17.49
N ILE A 73 0.53 9.97 -17.80
CA ILE A 73 -0.66 10.28 -16.99
C ILE A 73 -1.59 9.08 -16.87
N ASP A 74 -1.86 8.39 -17.99
CA ASP A 74 -2.75 7.23 -18.01
C ASP A 74 -2.15 6.09 -17.17
N PHE A 75 -0.86 5.78 -17.35
CA PHE A 75 -0.15 4.80 -16.53
C PHE A 75 -0.18 5.13 -15.03
N LEU A 76 0.13 6.38 -14.66
CA LEU A 76 0.15 6.80 -13.25
C LEU A 76 -1.23 6.67 -12.59
N LYS A 77 -2.31 6.97 -13.32
CA LYS A 77 -3.68 6.78 -12.82
C LYS A 77 -3.99 5.31 -12.56
N GLU A 78 -3.72 4.45 -13.54
CA GLU A 78 -3.96 3.01 -13.42
C GLU A 78 -3.17 2.40 -12.26
N GLU A 79 -1.91 2.80 -12.10
CA GLU A 79 -1.05 2.32 -11.01
C GLU A 79 -1.55 2.77 -9.64
N ILE A 80 -1.94 4.06 -9.50
CA ILE A 80 -2.51 4.59 -8.26
C ILE A 80 -3.80 3.86 -7.88
N GLU A 81 -4.69 3.62 -8.85
CA GLU A 81 -5.94 2.90 -8.64
C GLU A 81 -5.67 1.46 -8.21
N THR A 82 -4.76 0.77 -8.90
CA THR A 82 -4.35 -0.60 -8.57
C THR A 82 -3.84 -0.71 -7.13
N LEU A 83 -2.95 0.19 -6.70
CA LEU A 83 -2.41 0.20 -5.34
C LEU A 83 -3.48 0.54 -4.28
N LYS A 84 -4.44 1.41 -4.60
CA LYS A 84 -5.58 1.72 -3.73
C LYS A 84 -6.47 0.48 -3.55
N ASP A 85 -6.75 -0.25 -4.61
CA ASP A 85 -7.53 -1.48 -4.58
C ASP A 85 -6.80 -2.61 -3.85
N GLU A 86 -5.49 -2.73 -4.00
CA GLU A 86 -4.67 -3.65 -3.21
C GLU A 86 -4.74 -3.34 -1.71
N LEU A 87 -4.65 -2.06 -1.31
CA LEU A 87 -4.81 -1.66 0.10
C LEU A 87 -6.18 -2.00 0.68
N ILE A 88 -7.24 -1.86 -0.12
CA ILE A 88 -8.61 -2.19 0.29
C ILE A 88 -8.73 -3.72 0.45
N ARG A 89 -8.29 -4.50 -0.55
CA ARG A 89 -8.31 -5.97 -0.50
C ARG A 89 -7.50 -6.52 0.68
N ASP A 90 -6.28 -6.02 0.87
CA ASP A 90 -5.41 -6.42 2.01
C ASP A 90 -6.11 -6.14 3.35
N ARG A 91 -6.87 -5.03 3.45
CA ARG A 91 -7.65 -4.71 4.65
C ARG A 91 -8.85 -5.64 4.83
N GLU A 92 -9.60 -5.92 3.77
CA GLU A 92 -10.78 -6.80 3.81
C GLU A 92 -10.39 -8.24 4.18
N GLU A 93 -9.35 -8.79 3.56
CA GLU A 93 -8.80 -10.10 3.89
C GLU A 93 -8.40 -10.20 5.35
N ARG A 94 -7.75 -9.15 5.89
CA ARG A 94 -7.40 -9.09 7.32
C ARG A 94 -8.65 -9.12 8.20
N MET A 95 -9.65 -8.30 7.87
CA MET A 95 -10.89 -8.25 8.66
C MET A 95 -11.67 -9.57 8.60
N SER A 96 -11.63 -10.29 7.48
CA SER A 96 -12.22 -11.64 7.38
C SER A 96 -11.52 -12.62 8.31
N LYS A 97 -10.18 -12.70 8.26
CA LYS A 97 -9.38 -13.59 9.11
C LYS A 97 -9.60 -13.34 10.60
N LEU A 98 -9.75 -12.07 11.00
CA LEU A 98 -10.05 -11.72 12.39
C LEU A 98 -11.45 -12.17 12.83
N ARG A 99 -12.44 -12.13 11.94
CA ARG A 99 -13.80 -12.63 12.25
C ARG A 99 -13.83 -14.14 12.38
N GLU A 100 -13.11 -14.85 11.51
CA GLU A 100 -12.97 -16.31 11.55
C GLU A 100 -12.31 -16.81 12.83
N GLN A 101 -11.37 -16.05 13.39
CA GLN A 101 -10.71 -16.39 14.66
C GLN A 101 -11.56 -16.10 15.91
N GLN A 102 -12.68 -15.38 15.76
CA GLN A 102 -13.59 -15.01 16.85
C GLN A 102 -14.90 -15.81 16.85
N SER A 103 -15.14 -16.64 15.83
CA SER A 103 -16.30 -17.52 15.69
C SER A 103 -15.98 -18.96 16.06
#